data_AF-A0A916HJV2-F1
#
_entry.id   AF-A0A916HJV2-F1
#
_cell.length_a   1.000
_cell.length_b   1.000
_cell.length_c   1.000
_cell.angle_alpha   90.00
_cell.angle_beta   90.00
_cell.angle_gamma   90.00
#
_symmetry.space_group_name_H-M   'P 1'
#
loop_
_entity.id
_entity.type
_entity.pdbx_description
1 polymer ?
#
loop_
_entity_poly.entity_id
_entity_poly.type
_entity_poly.pdbx_seq_one_letter_code
_entity_poly.pdbx_strand_id
1 'polypeptide(L)'
;MARSPLRSAIGEVVRPLAFAAERVPAARPRGLEAAVRGAAERAAALAVPRDARLAFEAVARRFSGALAGEELGEAIRRTRDDLGRFEDPAYAEAVLERPLTVLPGVGDRRAEALAKRGLATLGDAIFLLPIRYDDRRNLVRIADLEVGRRATFVARVLAAEFVTVRARGRPLRALESLVGDESGVVKLRWFHGGEHLHGRLRKGTTLLVTGDVRRFRFSKEILHPEIDVLDDGEVDEAANGAESAADRDGLRRIVAVYPTIEGIPPRTLRRLVESALESCVDVVEGHLPSAFVDGRALPEPADALRRVHAPPRDA
;
A
#
# COMPACT_ATOMS: atom_id res chain seq x y z
N MET A 1 -8.63 -14.39 -22.05
CA MET A 1 -7.67 -13.91 -21.03
C MET A 1 -8.45 -13.42 -19.83
N ALA A 2 -7.97 -13.66 -18.62
CA ALA A 2 -8.58 -13.06 -17.43
C ALA A 2 -8.52 -11.53 -17.56
N ARG A 3 -9.69 -10.90 -17.45
CA ARG A 3 -9.80 -9.44 -17.60
C ARG A 3 -9.26 -8.76 -16.35
N SER A 4 -8.64 -7.60 -16.51
CA SER A 4 -8.33 -6.74 -15.37
C SER A 4 -9.62 -6.25 -14.71
N PRO A 5 -9.61 -5.91 -13.41
CA PRO A 5 -10.75 -5.29 -12.75
C PRO A 5 -11.24 -4.03 -13.47
N LEU A 6 -10.32 -3.21 -14.00
CA LEU A 6 -10.65 -2.05 -14.84
C LEU A 6 -11.47 -2.47 -16.07
N ARG A 7 -11.03 -3.47 -16.84
CA ARG A 7 -11.72 -3.93 -18.05
C ARG A 7 -13.09 -4.55 -17.73
N SER A 8 -13.18 -5.26 -16.61
CA SER A 8 -14.46 -5.79 -16.10
C SER A 8 -15.43 -4.67 -15.75
N ALA A 9 -14.97 -3.64 -15.03
CA ALA A 9 -15.77 -2.49 -14.64
C ALA A 9 -16.25 -1.65 -15.82
N ILE A 10 -15.41 -1.44 -16.85
CA ILE A 10 -15.85 -0.80 -18.10
C ILE A 10 -16.98 -1.61 -18.74
N GLY A 11 -16.84 -2.94 -18.79
CA GLY A 11 -17.89 -3.83 -19.30
C GLY A 11 -19.22 -3.72 -18.54
N GLU A 12 -19.19 -3.59 -17.21
CA GLU A 12 -20.39 -3.39 -16.39
C GLU A 12 -21.10 -2.07 -16.70
N VAL A 13 -20.35 -1.02 -17.01
CA VAL A 13 -20.90 0.30 -17.37
C VAL A 13 -21.42 0.31 -18.81
N VAL A 14 -20.66 -0.23 -19.76
CA VAL A 14 -20.94 -0.13 -21.20
C VAL A 14 -22.03 -1.11 -21.65
N ARG A 15 -22.11 -2.32 -21.06
CA ARG A 15 -23.05 -3.36 -21.50
C ARG A 15 -24.53 -2.94 -21.39
N PRO A 16 -25.01 -2.34 -20.28
CA PRO A 16 -26.37 -1.80 -20.22
C PRO A 16 -26.62 -0.69 -21.23
N LEU A 17 -25.62 0.15 -21.51
CA LEU A 17 -25.72 1.26 -22.46
C LEU A 17 -25.81 0.76 -23.91
N ALA A 18 -25.04 -0.27 -24.27
CA ALA A 18 -25.11 -0.91 -25.58
C ALA A 18 -26.50 -1.52 -25.82
N PHE A 19 -27.03 -2.24 -24.82
CA PHE A 19 -28.38 -2.80 -24.86
C PHE A 19 -29.46 -1.72 -24.99
N ALA A 20 -29.29 -0.58 -24.32
CA ALA A 20 -30.21 0.54 -24.43
C ALA A 20 -30.18 1.17 -25.83
N ALA A 21 -28.98 1.38 -26.39
CA ALA A 21 -28.79 1.99 -27.72
C ALA A 21 -29.47 1.21 -28.85
N GLU A 22 -29.49 -0.12 -28.78
CA GLU A 22 -30.16 -0.98 -29.77
C GLU A 22 -31.70 -0.90 -29.73
N ARG A 23 -32.28 -0.35 -28.65
CA ARG A 23 -33.73 -0.32 -28.39
C ARG A 23 -34.33 1.08 -28.27
N VAL A 24 -33.54 2.15 -28.42
CA VAL A 24 -34.07 3.52 -28.52
C VAL A 24 -34.74 3.64 -29.90
N PRO A 25 -36.07 3.94 -29.99
CA PRO A 25 -36.92 4.57 -28.98
C PRO A 25 -37.97 3.65 -28.32
N ALA A 26 -38.03 2.35 -28.65
CA ALA A 26 -39.21 1.50 -28.40
C ALA A 26 -39.34 0.93 -26.97
N ALA A 27 -38.26 0.77 -26.20
CA ALA A 27 -38.35 0.21 -24.85
C ALA A 27 -37.19 0.65 -23.96
N ARG A 28 -37.46 1.61 -23.06
CA ARG A 28 -36.50 2.06 -22.03
C ARG A 28 -36.32 0.96 -20.98
N PRO A 29 -35.11 0.41 -20.78
CA PRO A 29 -34.87 -0.48 -19.64
C PRO A 29 -35.05 0.29 -18.33
N ARG A 30 -35.94 -0.19 -17.46
CA ARG A 30 -36.19 0.44 -16.16
C ARG A 30 -34.90 0.40 -15.32
N GLY A 31 -34.53 1.53 -14.74
CA GLY A 31 -33.39 1.63 -13.83
C GLY A 31 -32.01 1.69 -14.51
N LEU A 32 -31.94 1.96 -15.82
CA LEU A 32 -30.68 2.08 -16.56
C LEU A 32 -29.72 3.07 -15.90
N GLU A 33 -30.19 4.27 -15.57
CA GLU A 33 -29.37 5.33 -15.00
C GLU A 33 -28.81 4.94 -13.63
N ALA A 34 -29.65 4.35 -12.78
CA ALA A 34 -29.22 3.86 -11.48
C ALA A 34 -28.19 2.74 -11.59
N ALA A 35 -28.36 1.81 -12.54
CA ALA A 35 -27.43 0.72 -12.79
C ALA A 35 -26.07 1.24 -13.29
N VAL A 36 -26.07 2.13 -14.27
CA VAL A 36 -24.86 2.72 -14.87
C VAL A 36 -24.13 3.60 -13.85
N ARG A 37 -24.86 4.44 -13.10
CA ARG A 37 -24.30 5.25 -12.02
C ARG A 37 -23.64 4.37 -10.96
N GLY A 38 -24.35 3.35 -10.46
CA GLY A 38 -23.80 2.46 -9.43
C GLY A 38 -22.58 1.68 -9.92
N ALA A 39 -22.56 1.25 -11.19
CA ALA A 39 -21.39 0.62 -11.80
C ALA A 39 -20.21 1.60 -11.90
N ALA A 40 -20.46 2.84 -12.33
CA ALA A 40 -19.43 3.87 -12.43
C ALA A 40 -18.87 4.29 -11.06
N GLU A 41 -19.70 4.37 -10.02
CA GLU A 41 -19.27 4.65 -8.64
C GLU A 41 -18.36 3.53 -8.09
N ARG A 42 -18.72 2.27 -8.32
CA ARG A 42 -17.85 1.13 -7.97
C ARG A 42 -16.53 1.15 -8.76
N ALA A 43 -16.60 1.46 -10.05
CA ALA A 43 -15.42 1.57 -10.90
C ALA A 43 -14.48 2.71 -10.47
N ALA A 44 -15.03 3.84 -10.02
CA ALA A 44 -14.26 4.96 -9.51
C ALA A 44 -13.56 4.65 -8.17
N ALA A 45 -14.04 3.66 -7.41
CA ALA A 45 -13.43 3.20 -6.18
C ALA A 45 -12.27 2.19 -6.40
N LEU A 46 -12.03 1.77 -7.65
CA LEU A 46 -10.89 0.92 -7.98
C LEU A 46 -9.56 1.67 -7.82
N ALA A 47 -8.51 0.91 -7.59
CA ALA A 47 -7.12 1.34 -7.57
C ALA A 47 -6.62 1.55 -9.02
N VAL A 48 -7.15 2.59 -9.66
CA VAL A 48 -6.87 2.98 -11.04
C VAL A 48 -6.30 4.40 -11.10
N PRO A 49 -5.56 4.73 -12.17
CA PRO A 49 -5.01 6.06 -12.34
C PRO A 49 -6.08 7.17 -12.31
N ARG A 50 -5.65 8.36 -11.88
CA ARG A 50 -6.53 9.53 -11.71
C ARG A 50 -7.38 9.84 -12.96
N ASP A 51 -6.81 9.68 -14.15
CA ASP A 51 -7.49 9.89 -15.42
C ASP A 51 -8.66 8.91 -15.65
N ALA A 52 -8.51 7.64 -15.29
CA ALA A 52 -9.59 6.64 -15.35
C ALA A 52 -10.64 6.90 -14.28
N ARG A 53 -10.22 7.18 -13.05
CA ARG A 53 -11.12 7.50 -11.94
C ARG A 53 -12.02 8.71 -12.25
N LEU A 54 -11.42 9.80 -12.73
CA LEU A 54 -12.17 11.01 -13.10
C LEU A 54 -13.17 10.76 -14.24
N ALA A 55 -12.84 9.85 -15.17
CA ALA A 55 -13.78 9.47 -16.23
C ALA A 55 -14.99 8.73 -15.66
N PHE A 56 -14.79 7.75 -14.76
CA PHE A 56 -15.89 7.09 -14.07
C PHE A 56 -16.74 8.04 -13.23
N GLU A 57 -16.11 8.97 -12.49
CA GLU A 57 -16.84 10.01 -11.76
C GLU A 57 -17.66 10.94 -12.68
N ALA A 58 -17.15 11.24 -13.87
CA ALA A 58 -17.90 12.00 -14.88
C ALA A 58 -19.10 11.21 -15.41
N VAL A 59 -18.95 9.90 -15.63
CA VAL A 59 -20.06 9.01 -16.01
C VAL A 59 -21.10 8.94 -14.89
N ALA A 60 -20.70 8.73 -13.64
CA ALA A 60 -21.61 8.70 -12.50
C ALA A 60 -22.43 9.99 -12.38
N ARG A 61 -21.79 11.16 -12.54
CA ARG A 61 -22.48 12.45 -12.57
C ARG A 61 -23.45 12.58 -13.74
N ARG A 62 -23.07 12.09 -14.93
CA ARG A 62 -23.90 12.14 -16.14
C ARG A 62 -25.20 11.36 -16.01
N PHE A 63 -25.18 10.22 -15.32
CA PHE A 63 -26.36 9.37 -15.07
C PHE A 63 -26.99 9.60 -13.68
N SER A 64 -26.75 10.77 -13.07
CA SER A 64 -27.31 11.10 -11.75
C SER A 64 -28.83 11.36 -11.78
N GLY A 65 -29.35 11.86 -12.90
CA GLY A 65 -30.76 12.16 -13.13
C GLY A 65 -31.38 11.32 -14.24
N ALA A 66 -32.70 11.48 -14.44
CA ALA A 66 -33.41 10.83 -15.54
C ALA A 66 -33.04 11.49 -16.87
N LEU A 67 -32.64 10.68 -17.85
CA LEU A 67 -32.34 11.12 -19.22
C LEU A 67 -33.40 10.58 -20.19
N ALA A 68 -33.70 11.31 -21.26
CA ALA A 68 -34.68 10.90 -22.25
C ALA A 68 -34.29 11.33 -23.68
N GLY A 69 -34.82 10.61 -24.68
CA GLY A 69 -34.69 10.98 -26.09
C GLY A 69 -33.25 11.20 -26.54
N GLU A 70 -33.00 12.36 -27.13
CA GLU A 70 -31.70 12.74 -27.68
C GLU A 70 -30.62 12.92 -26.60
N GLU A 71 -30.99 13.41 -25.41
CA GLU A 71 -30.07 13.58 -24.27
C GLU A 71 -29.51 12.24 -23.80
N LEU A 72 -30.34 11.19 -23.78
CA LEU A 72 -29.91 9.84 -23.44
C LEU A 72 -29.00 9.27 -24.53
N GLY A 73 -29.32 9.47 -25.81
CA GLY A 73 -28.48 9.04 -26.93
C GLY A 73 -27.10 9.68 -26.89
N GLU A 74 -27.04 10.98 -26.60
CA GLU A 74 -25.79 11.73 -26.46
C GLU A 74 -24.99 11.27 -25.23
N ALA A 75 -25.66 11.07 -24.10
CA ALA A 75 -25.02 10.57 -22.89
C ALA A 75 -24.40 9.17 -23.09
N ILE A 76 -25.08 8.28 -23.84
CA ILE A 76 -24.56 6.96 -24.20
C ILE A 76 -23.31 7.09 -25.08
N ARG A 77 -23.38 7.86 -26.18
CA ARG A 77 -22.24 8.05 -27.09
C ARG A 77 -21.02 8.58 -26.36
N ARG A 78 -21.18 9.69 -25.65
CA ARG A 78 -20.11 10.33 -24.88
C ARG A 78 -19.49 9.40 -23.84
N THR A 79 -20.30 8.57 -23.19
CA THR A 79 -19.79 7.61 -22.19
C THR A 79 -18.96 6.50 -22.84
N ARG A 80 -19.37 6.01 -24.01
CA ARG A 80 -18.58 5.01 -24.76
C ARG A 80 -17.26 5.62 -25.24
N ASP A 81 -17.27 6.86 -25.69
CA ASP A 81 -16.06 7.56 -26.13
C ASP A 81 -15.11 7.83 -24.95
N ASP A 82 -15.64 8.33 -23.82
CA ASP A 82 -14.88 8.62 -22.60
C ASP A 82 -14.16 7.37 -22.04
N LEU A 83 -14.82 6.20 -22.11
CA LEU A 83 -14.32 4.95 -21.54
C LEU A 83 -13.54 4.07 -22.54
N GLY A 84 -13.80 4.19 -23.85
CA GLY A 84 -13.23 3.33 -24.87
C GLY A 84 -11.70 3.34 -24.89
N ARG A 85 -11.09 4.50 -24.58
CA ARG A 85 -9.62 4.63 -24.48
C ARG A 85 -8.97 3.77 -23.40
N PHE A 86 -9.73 3.32 -22.39
CA PHE A 86 -9.22 2.50 -21.30
C PHE A 86 -9.39 0.99 -21.57
N GLU A 87 -10.09 0.61 -22.64
CA GLU A 87 -10.21 -0.79 -23.06
C GLU A 87 -8.95 -1.27 -23.82
N ASP A 88 -8.21 -0.33 -24.40
CA ASP A 88 -6.98 -0.57 -25.16
C ASP A 88 -5.88 -1.16 -24.26
N PRO A 89 -5.33 -2.35 -24.59
CA PRO A 89 -4.19 -2.93 -23.86
C PRO A 89 -3.00 -1.97 -23.71
N ALA A 90 -2.78 -1.08 -24.69
CA ALA A 90 -1.71 -0.08 -24.64
C ALA A 90 -1.87 0.91 -23.48
N TYR A 91 -3.11 1.13 -23.00
CA TYR A 91 -3.35 1.96 -21.82
C TYR A 91 -2.74 1.34 -20.57
N ALA A 92 -2.97 0.05 -20.34
CA ALA A 92 -2.44 -0.65 -19.17
C ALA A 92 -0.91 -0.65 -19.18
N GLU A 93 -0.29 -0.95 -20.32
CA GLU A 93 1.17 -0.92 -20.49
C GLU A 93 1.73 0.48 -20.21
N ALA A 94 1.16 1.53 -20.82
CA ALA A 94 1.59 2.91 -20.61
C ALA A 94 1.43 3.38 -19.15
N VAL A 95 0.44 2.85 -18.42
CA VAL A 95 0.27 3.12 -16.99
C VAL A 95 1.39 2.48 -16.19
N LEU A 96 1.74 1.23 -16.47
CA LEU A 96 2.80 0.51 -15.76
C LEU A 96 4.17 1.14 -16.01
N GLU A 97 4.40 1.72 -17.19
CA GLU A 97 5.64 2.43 -17.54
C GLU A 97 5.75 3.83 -16.91
N ARG A 98 4.71 4.35 -16.25
CA ARG A 98 4.78 5.67 -15.61
C ARG A 98 5.89 5.71 -14.56
N PRO A 99 6.68 6.80 -14.50
CA PRO A 99 7.79 6.89 -13.57
C PRO A 99 7.30 6.94 -12.12
N LEU A 100 8.09 6.42 -11.18
CA LEU A 100 7.74 6.43 -9.75
C LEU A 100 7.55 7.83 -9.16
N THR A 101 8.02 8.89 -9.83
CA THR A 101 7.82 10.29 -9.42
C THR A 101 6.36 10.73 -9.42
N VAL A 102 5.46 9.98 -10.06
CA VAL A 102 4.02 10.23 -9.97
C VAL A 102 3.46 9.91 -8.58
N LEU A 103 4.18 9.09 -7.80
CA LEU A 103 3.76 8.70 -6.45
C LEU A 103 4.12 9.78 -5.42
N PRO A 104 3.23 10.05 -4.45
CA PRO A 104 3.50 11.02 -3.40
C PRO A 104 4.72 10.58 -2.57
N GLY A 105 5.62 11.53 -2.29
CA GLY A 105 6.82 11.27 -1.48
C GLY A 105 8.00 10.67 -2.25
N VAL A 106 7.91 10.48 -3.57
CA VAL A 106 9.04 10.10 -4.43
C VAL A 106 9.54 11.34 -5.18
N GLY A 107 10.47 12.08 -4.56
CA GLY A 107 11.19 13.16 -5.25
C GLY A 107 12.39 12.66 -6.06
N ASP A 108 12.98 13.53 -6.88
CA ASP A 108 14.04 13.22 -7.85
C ASP A 108 15.19 12.39 -7.25
N ARG A 109 15.68 12.78 -6.07
CA ARG A 109 16.77 12.05 -5.37
C ARG A 109 16.40 10.59 -5.05
N ARG A 110 15.15 10.34 -4.64
CA ARG A 110 14.67 8.98 -4.35
C ARG A 110 14.46 8.22 -5.64
N ALA A 111 13.89 8.85 -6.67
CA ALA A 111 13.71 8.25 -7.97
C ALA A 111 15.05 7.80 -8.58
N GLU A 112 16.10 8.63 -8.51
CA GLU A 112 17.45 8.27 -8.95
C GLU A 112 18.03 7.08 -8.17
N ALA A 113 17.86 7.04 -6.84
CA ALA A 113 18.35 5.95 -6.01
C ALA A 113 17.65 4.61 -6.32
N LEU A 114 16.33 4.67 -6.58
CA LEU A 114 15.52 3.52 -6.96
C LEU A 114 15.86 3.04 -8.39
N ALA A 115 16.01 3.97 -9.34
CA ALA A 115 16.36 3.66 -10.72
C ALA A 115 17.73 2.96 -10.85
N LYS A 116 18.72 3.34 -10.02
CA LYS A 116 20.01 2.64 -9.93
C LYS A 116 19.91 1.17 -9.54
N ARG A 117 18.77 0.74 -8.99
CA ARG A 117 18.47 -0.66 -8.62
C ARG A 117 17.41 -1.30 -9.52
N GLY A 118 17.07 -0.68 -10.65
CA GLY A 118 16.08 -1.20 -11.59
C GLY A 118 14.63 -0.95 -11.16
N LEU A 119 14.38 0.01 -10.27
CA LEU A 119 13.02 0.44 -9.89
C LEU A 119 12.79 1.84 -10.44
N ALA A 120 12.25 1.95 -11.66
CA ALA A 120 12.01 3.23 -12.31
C ALA A 120 10.52 3.52 -12.51
N THR A 121 9.71 2.48 -12.68
CA THR A 121 8.31 2.56 -13.11
C THR A 121 7.33 2.01 -12.07
N LEU A 122 6.04 2.32 -12.22
CA LEU A 122 4.97 1.74 -11.40
C LEU A 122 4.96 0.20 -11.49
N GLY A 123 5.17 -0.33 -12.69
CA GLY A 123 5.32 -1.77 -12.94
C GLY A 123 6.43 -2.39 -12.10
N ASP A 124 7.61 -1.78 -12.09
CA ASP A 124 8.74 -2.28 -11.29
C ASP A 124 8.40 -2.35 -9.79
N ALA A 125 7.65 -1.36 -9.28
CA ALA A 125 7.27 -1.33 -7.87
C ALA A 125 6.20 -2.38 -7.52
N ILE A 126 5.15 -2.55 -8.32
CA ILE A 126 4.10 -3.54 -8.02
C ILE A 126 4.57 -4.98 -8.24
N PHE A 127 5.63 -5.20 -9.02
CA PHE A 127 6.24 -6.52 -9.21
C PHE A 127 7.49 -6.74 -8.34
N LEU A 128 7.83 -5.80 -7.46
CA LEU A 128 8.89 -5.97 -6.47
C LEU A 128 8.40 -6.90 -5.35
N LEU A 129 8.48 -8.21 -5.56
CA LEU A 129 7.91 -9.17 -4.62
C LEU A 129 8.65 -9.17 -3.26
N PRO A 130 7.93 -9.39 -2.14
CA PRO A 130 8.54 -9.55 -0.83
C PRO A 130 9.49 -10.77 -0.79
N ILE A 131 10.64 -10.63 -0.13
CA ILE A 131 11.58 -11.74 0.08
C ILE A 131 11.23 -12.59 1.30
N ARG A 132 10.45 -12.03 2.22
CA ARG A 132 9.92 -12.71 3.41
C ARG A 132 8.77 -11.91 4.01
N TYR A 133 8.12 -12.49 5.01
CA TYR A 133 7.07 -11.85 5.79
C TYR A 133 7.45 -11.84 7.27
N ASP A 134 7.26 -10.69 7.92
CA ASP A 134 7.36 -10.56 9.37
C ASP A 134 5.95 -10.71 9.97
N ASP A 135 5.73 -11.76 10.76
CA ASP A 135 4.47 -11.94 11.48
C ASP A 135 4.46 -11.12 12.78
N ARG A 136 3.83 -9.94 12.74
CA ARG A 136 3.71 -9.05 13.92
C ARG A 136 2.51 -9.37 14.80
N ARG A 137 1.76 -10.44 14.51
CA ARG A 137 0.64 -10.91 15.34
C ARG A 137 1.15 -11.57 16.62
N ASN A 138 2.28 -12.27 16.52
CA ASN A 138 2.87 -13.05 17.60
C ASN A 138 3.81 -12.19 18.44
N LEU A 139 3.26 -11.57 19.48
CA LEU A 139 4.05 -10.79 20.44
C LEU A 139 4.78 -11.73 21.41
N VAL A 140 6.08 -11.53 21.54
CA VAL A 140 6.89 -12.20 22.56
C VAL A 140 7.20 -11.23 23.70
N ARG A 141 7.41 -11.75 24.90
CA ARG A 141 7.91 -10.94 26.04
C ARG A 141 9.40 -10.69 25.90
N ILE A 142 9.92 -9.63 26.51
CA ILE A 142 11.36 -9.30 26.44
C ILE A 142 12.24 -10.42 27.03
N ALA A 143 11.79 -11.08 28.09
CA ALA A 143 12.46 -12.24 28.67
C ALA A 143 12.63 -13.38 27.65
N ASP A 144 11.60 -13.62 26.84
CA ASP A 144 11.51 -14.70 25.86
C ASP A 144 12.24 -14.38 24.53
N LEU A 145 12.87 -13.20 24.41
CA LEU A 145 13.64 -12.84 23.21
C LEU A 145 14.87 -13.75 23.01
N GLU A 146 14.92 -14.45 21.89
CA GLU A 146 16.03 -15.31 21.52
C GLU A 146 17.09 -14.58 20.68
N VAL A 147 18.36 -14.69 21.06
CA VAL A 147 19.48 -14.09 20.32
C VAL A 147 19.63 -14.76 18.95
N GLY A 148 19.77 -13.95 17.90
CA GLY A 148 19.88 -14.43 16.52
C GLY A 148 18.53 -14.59 15.83
N ARG A 149 17.41 -14.37 16.54
CA ARG A 149 16.07 -14.38 15.94
C ARG A 149 15.49 -12.97 15.83
N ARG A 150 14.66 -12.79 14.82
CA ARG A 150 13.82 -11.60 14.67
C ARG A 150 12.57 -11.78 15.51
N ALA A 151 12.22 -10.75 16.27
CA ALA A 151 11.09 -10.80 17.19
C ALA A 151 10.30 -9.49 17.19
N THR A 152 9.01 -9.60 17.50
CA THR A 152 8.11 -8.47 17.70
C THR A 152 7.60 -8.48 19.14
N PHE A 153 7.71 -7.35 19.84
CA PHE A 153 7.30 -7.22 21.23
C PHE A 153 6.81 -5.79 21.53
N VAL A 154 6.03 -5.66 22.60
CA VAL A 154 5.59 -4.35 23.11
C VAL A 154 6.48 -3.98 24.28
N ALA A 155 6.99 -2.76 24.30
CA ALA A 155 7.83 -2.27 25.39
C ALA A 155 7.60 -0.80 25.65
N ARG A 156 7.81 -0.39 26.91
CA ARG A 156 7.76 1.00 27.34
C ARG A 156 9.15 1.61 27.33
N VAL A 157 9.26 2.83 26.83
CA VAL A 157 10.52 3.58 26.84
C VAL A 157 10.87 3.96 28.28
N LEU A 158 12.03 3.49 28.75
CA LEU A 158 12.57 3.82 30.07
C LEU A 158 13.52 5.03 29.99
N ALA A 159 14.32 5.08 28.93
CA ALA A 159 15.23 6.18 28.63
C ALA A 159 15.52 6.24 27.12
N ALA A 160 15.83 7.42 26.61
CA ALA A 160 16.35 7.64 25.26
C ALA A 160 17.39 8.74 25.30
N GLU A 161 18.57 8.48 24.76
CA GLU A 161 19.71 9.39 24.79
C GLU A 161 20.60 9.23 23.55
N PHE A 162 21.29 10.30 23.19
CA PHE A 162 22.34 10.23 22.18
C PHE A 162 23.66 9.82 22.82
N VAL A 163 24.21 8.71 22.36
CA VAL A 163 25.48 8.16 22.82
C VAL A 163 26.52 8.24 21.70
N THR A 164 27.77 8.52 22.07
CA THR A 164 28.89 8.45 21.12
C THR A 164 29.46 7.03 21.14
N VAL A 165 29.26 6.31 20.06
CA VAL A 165 29.78 4.95 19.84
C VAL A 165 30.96 5.00 18.87
N ARG A 166 31.87 4.01 18.93
CA ARG A 166 32.96 3.88 17.95
C ARG A 166 32.53 2.90 16.87
N ALA A 167 32.40 3.37 15.64
CA ALA A 167 32.17 2.53 14.47
C ALA A 167 33.40 2.63 13.55
N ARG A 168 34.07 1.49 13.30
CA ARG A 168 35.31 1.42 12.49
C ARG A 168 36.38 2.46 12.90
N GLY A 169 36.57 2.66 14.21
CA GLY A 169 37.58 3.57 14.76
C GLY A 169 37.19 5.06 14.75
N ARG A 170 36.04 5.44 14.17
CA ARG A 170 35.55 6.83 14.17
C ARG A 170 34.43 7.03 15.20
N PRO A 171 34.36 8.19 15.88
CA PRO A 171 33.23 8.52 16.73
C PRO A 171 31.98 8.69 15.86
N LEU A 172 30.90 8.00 16.23
CA LEU A 172 29.61 8.07 15.59
C LEU A 172 28.57 8.34 16.67
N ARG A 173 27.72 9.34 16.45
CA ARG A 173 26.61 9.64 17.34
C ARG A 173 25.45 8.71 17.00
N ALA A 174 25.04 7.89 17.97
CA ALA A 174 23.93 6.97 17.83
C ALA A 174 22.83 7.34 18.84
N LEU A 175 21.57 7.12 18.46
CA LEU A 175 20.47 7.16 19.41
C LEU A 175 20.38 5.79 20.08
N GLU A 176 20.44 5.76 21.41
CA GLU A 176 20.18 4.58 22.21
C GLU A 176 18.91 4.80 23.02
N SER A 177 18.01 3.82 23.01
CA SER A 177 16.84 3.81 23.87
C SER A 177 16.79 2.52 24.66
N LEU A 178 16.66 2.65 25.98
CA LEU A 178 16.38 1.54 26.86
C LEU A 178 14.87 1.38 26.95
N VAL A 179 14.37 0.21 26.54
CA VAL A 179 12.95 -0.14 26.62
C VAL A 179 12.77 -1.36 27.52
N GLY A 180 11.63 -1.45 28.18
CA GLY A 180 11.33 -2.55 29.08
C GLY A 180 9.86 -2.90 29.14
N ASP A 181 9.58 -4.13 29.54
CA ASP A 181 8.26 -4.62 29.94
C ASP A 181 8.36 -5.20 31.36
N GLU A 182 7.32 -5.88 31.83
CA GLU A 182 7.31 -6.54 33.15
C GLU A 182 8.34 -7.67 33.28
N SER A 183 8.83 -8.20 32.15
CA SER A 183 9.69 -9.38 32.08
C SER A 183 11.18 -9.05 31.94
N GLY A 184 11.55 -7.87 31.44
CA GLY A 184 12.94 -7.48 31.29
C GLY A 184 13.16 -6.18 30.52
N VAL A 185 14.43 -5.93 30.18
CA VAL A 185 14.87 -4.74 29.43
C VAL A 185 15.71 -5.11 28.21
N VAL A 186 15.61 -4.30 27.17
CA VAL A 186 16.39 -4.44 25.93
C VAL A 186 16.81 -3.07 25.41
N LYS A 187 17.99 -3.01 24.80
CA LYS A 187 18.53 -1.77 24.21
C LYS A 187 18.19 -1.69 22.73
N LEU A 188 17.61 -0.58 22.30
CA LEU A 188 17.38 -0.25 20.90
C LEU A 188 18.43 0.77 20.48
N ARG A 189 19.08 0.57 19.32
CA ARG A 189 20.12 1.48 18.84
C ARG A 189 19.96 1.83 17.36
N TRP A 190 20.06 3.12 17.05
CA TRP A 190 20.09 3.64 15.67
C TRP A 190 21.39 4.41 15.43
N PHE A 191 22.20 3.91 14.50
CA PHE A 191 23.47 4.57 14.13
C PHE A 191 23.30 5.75 13.17
N HIS A 192 22.18 5.80 12.44
CA HIS A 192 21.86 6.80 11.40
C HIS A 192 20.36 7.09 11.46
N GLY A 193 19.96 8.36 11.32
CA GLY A 193 18.54 8.77 11.25
C GLY A 193 17.76 8.79 12.57
N GLY A 194 18.43 8.56 13.72
CA GLY A 194 17.78 8.59 15.03
C GLY A 194 17.24 9.96 15.46
N GLU A 195 17.71 11.07 14.87
CA GLU A 195 17.28 12.41 15.28
C GLU A 195 15.77 12.65 15.16
N HIS A 196 15.16 12.13 14.09
CA HIS A 196 13.71 12.19 13.89
C HIS A 196 12.92 11.29 14.86
N LEU A 197 13.57 10.31 15.47
CA LEU A 197 12.96 9.36 16.41
C LEU A 197 13.07 9.84 17.85
N HIS A 198 14.08 10.65 18.19
CA HIS A 198 14.30 11.10 19.57
C HIS A 198 13.06 11.78 20.18
N GLY A 199 12.36 12.63 19.41
CA GLY A 199 11.13 13.27 19.86
C GLY A 199 9.95 12.31 20.11
N ARG A 200 9.97 11.13 19.48
CA ARG A 200 8.96 10.07 19.59
C ARG A 200 9.29 9.04 20.68
N LEU A 201 10.54 9.00 21.16
CA LEU A 201 11.01 8.07 22.19
C LEU A 201 11.03 8.73 23.57
N ARG A 202 9.92 9.38 23.95
CA ARG A 202 9.82 10.00 25.27
C ARG A 202 9.70 8.92 26.33
N LYS A 203 10.27 9.17 27.52
CA LYS A 203 10.12 8.27 28.65
C LYS A 203 8.63 8.05 28.92
N GLY A 204 8.24 6.79 29.07
CA GLY A 204 6.85 6.40 29.30
C GLY A 204 6.08 6.03 28.03
N THR A 205 6.59 6.35 26.83
CA THR A 205 5.93 5.99 25.58
C THR A 205 5.90 4.48 25.36
N THR A 206 4.75 3.94 24.99
CA THR A 206 4.60 2.53 24.62
C THR A 206 4.89 2.31 23.14
N LEU A 207 5.72 1.33 22.81
CA LEU A 207 6.17 1.02 21.45
C LEU A 207 5.89 -0.44 21.09
N LEU A 208 5.50 -0.67 19.84
CA LEU A 208 5.66 -1.97 19.17
C LEU A 208 7.03 -1.97 18.49
N VAL A 209 7.88 -2.92 18.86
CA VAL A 209 9.25 -3.02 18.36
C VAL A 209 9.40 -4.32 17.57
N THR A 210 9.94 -4.23 16.36
CA THR A 210 10.28 -5.40 15.53
C THR A 210 11.73 -5.31 15.07
N GLY A 211 12.51 -6.36 15.31
CA GLY A 211 13.88 -6.41 14.81
C GLY A 211 14.67 -7.63 15.25
N ASP A 212 15.88 -7.73 14.73
CA ASP A 212 16.79 -8.84 14.96
C ASP A 212 17.48 -8.70 16.32
N VAL A 213 17.18 -9.64 17.22
CA VAL A 213 17.72 -9.66 18.58
C VAL A 213 19.18 -10.07 18.54
N ARG A 214 20.03 -9.21 19.06
CA ARG A 214 21.47 -9.45 19.19
C ARG A 214 21.86 -9.41 20.66
N ARG A 215 23.06 -9.91 20.93
CA ARG A 215 23.70 -9.78 22.23
C ARG A 215 24.93 -8.89 22.07
N PHE A 216 25.00 -7.83 22.87
CA PHE A 216 26.19 -7.01 22.99
C PHE A 216 26.65 -6.98 24.43
N ARG A 217 27.84 -7.54 24.68
CA ARG A 217 28.36 -7.80 26.02
C ARG A 217 27.37 -8.63 26.85
N PHE A 218 26.77 -8.03 27.88
CA PHE A 218 25.90 -8.69 28.85
C PHE A 218 24.41 -8.37 28.64
N SER A 219 24.04 -7.62 27.60
CA SER A 219 22.66 -7.18 27.37
C SER A 219 22.17 -7.55 25.97
N LYS A 220 20.86 -7.81 25.85
CA LYS A 220 20.19 -7.93 24.55
C LYS A 220 20.10 -6.53 23.91
N GLU A 221 20.39 -6.44 22.62
CA GLU A 221 20.24 -5.22 21.84
C GLU A 221 19.60 -5.49 20.48
N ILE A 222 18.93 -4.48 19.93
CA ILE A 222 18.38 -4.51 18.57
C ILE A 222 18.87 -3.28 17.83
N LEU A 223 19.49 -3.52 16.68
CA LEU A 223 20.07 -2.48 15.84
C LEU A 223 19.08 -2.12 14.74
N HIS A 224 18.84 -0.83 14.55
CA HIS A 224 17.86 -0.31 13.59
C HIS A 224 16.51 -1.05 13.63
N PRO A 225 15.88 -1.21 14.81
CA PRO A 225 14.55 -1.80 14.89
C PRO A 225 13.53 -0.92 14.15
N GLU A 226 12.50 -1.56 13.63
CA GLU A 226 11.28 -0.88 13.25
C GLU A 226 10.45 -0.65 14.51
N ILE A 227 9.98 0.58 14.69
CA ILE A 227 9.17 0.98 15.83
C ILE A 227 7.89 1.65 15.38
N ASP A 228 6.80 1.30 16.05
CA ASP A 228 5.50 1.94 15.94
C ASP A 228 5.08 2.39 17.34
N VAL A 229 4.53 3.60 17.46
CA VAL A 229 4.14 4.19 18.75
C VAL A 229 2.70 3.78 19.03
N LEU A 230 2.42 3.28 20.23
CA LEU A 230 1.11 2.74 20.63
C LEU A 230 0.32 3.64 21.59
N ASP A 231 0.88 4.76 22.03
CA ASP A 231 0.26 5.60 23.07
C ASP A 231 -0.85 6.52 22.55
N ASP A 232 -1.91 6.64 23.35
CA ASP A 232 -3.16 7.40 23.13
C ASP A 232 -3.07 8.88 23.61
N GLY A 233 -1.87 9.47 23.69
CA GLY A 233 -1.66 10.80 24.30
C GLY A 233 -0.97 11.81 23.40
N GLU A 234 -1.71 12.87 23.02
CA GLU A 234 -1.25 14.17 22.50
C GLU A 234 0.17 14.20 21.91
N VAL A 235 0.33 13.59 20.73
CA VAL A 235 1.48 13.90 19.87
C VAL A 235 0.91 14.75 18.74
N ASP A 236 1.31 16.03 18.72
CA ASP A 236 0.94 17.04 17.72
C ASP A 236 0.70 16.44 16.33
N GLU A 237 -0.50 16.66 15.81
CA GLU A 237 -1.06 16.17 14.53
C GLU A 237 -0.28 16.63 13.27
N ALA A 238 0.92 17.20 13.40
CA ALA A 238 1.62 17.89 12.32
C ALA A 238 2.71 17.07 11.60
N ALA A 239 2.93 15.79 11.94
CA ALA A 239 3.98 14.99 11.30
C ALA A 239 3.50 13.58 10.87
N ASN A 240 2.69 13.57 9.81
CA ASN A 240 2.26 12.42 9.00
C ASN A 240 1.14 11.55 9.59
N GLY A 241 -0.10 11.93 9.25
CA GLY A 241 -1.24 11.02 9.11
C GLY A 241 -1.77 10.45 10.41
N ALA A 242 -2.98 10.87 10.78
CA ALA A 242 -3.73 10.38 11.93
C ALA A 242 -3.76 8.83 11.97
N GLU A 243 -2.95 8.23 12.85
CA GLU A 243 -3.08 6.81 13.16
C GLU A 243 -4.15 6.67 14.27
N SER A 244 -5.40 6.51 13.87
CA SER A 244 -6.56 6.36 14.78
C SER A 244 -6.56 4.98 15.44
N ALA A 245 -7.40 4.76 16.46
CA ALA A 245 -7.54 3.48 17.18
C ALA A 245 -7.79 2.23 16.28
N ALA A 246 -8.17 2.41 15.01
CA ALA A 246 -8.23 1.36 13.98
C ALA A 246 -6.84 0.82 13.55
N ASP A 247 -5.77 1.59 13.70
CA ASP A 247 -4.40 1.20 13.35
C ASP A 247 -3.76 0.23 14.34
N ARG A 248 -4.30 0.08 15.56
CA ARG A 248 -3.86 -1.00 16.48
C ARG A 248 -4.06 -2.39 15.85
N ASP A 249 -5.06 -2.52 14.98
CA ASP A 249 -5.36 -3.72 14.20
C ASP A 249 -4.38 -3.88 13.01
N GLY A 250 -4.00 -2.78 12.37
CA GLY A 250 -3.01 -2.72 11.29
C GLY A 250 -1.56 -2.93 11.75
N LEU A 251 -1.25 -2.69 13.02
CA LEU A 251 0.08 -2.89 13.59
C LEU A 251 0.37 -4.38 13.88
N ARG A 252 -0.67 -5.18 14.15
CA ARG A 252 -0.59 -6.62 14.37
C ARG A 252 -0.99 -7.39 13.10
N ARG A 253 -0.24 -7.15 12.02
CA ARG A 253 -0.45 -7.82 10.72
C ARG A 253 0.80 -8.56 10.25
N ILE A 254 0.62 -9.42 9.25
CA ILE A 254 1.73 -9.96 8.48
C ILE A 254 2.27 -8.81 7.62
N VAL A 255 3.56 -8.53 7.76
CA VAL A 255 4.20 -7.40 7.08
C VAL A 255 5.20 -7.90 6.06
N ALA A 256 4.99 -7.54 4.80
CA ALA A 256 5.92 -7.81 3.72
C ALA A 256 7.28 -7.11 3.93
N VAL A 257 8.37 -7.85 3.69
CA VAL A 257 9.74 -7.38 3.76
C VAL A 257 10.38 -7.47 2.38
N TYR A 258 10.92 -6.35 1.92
CA TYR A 258 11.53 -6.20 0.60
C TYR A 258 13.06 -6.23 0.67
N PRO A 259 13.75 -6.44 -0.47
CA PRO A 259 15.20 -6.26 -0.56
C PRO A 259 15.64 -4.88 -0.06
N THR A 260 16.77 -4.81 0.63
CA THR A 260 17.29 -3.54 1.12
C THR A 260 17.90 -2.73 -0.02
N ILE A 261 17.42 -1.49 -0.18
CA ILE A 261 17.96 -0.54 -1.14
C ILE A 261 18.71 0.54 -0.37
N GLU A 262 19.97 0.75 -0.76
CA GLU A 262 20.81 1.76 -0.14
C GLU A 262 20.16 3.15 -0.24
N GLY A 263 20.12 3.87 0.88
CA GLY A 263 19.50 5.19 0.96
C GLY A 263 17.97 5.18 1.05
N ILE A 264 17.31 4.03 0.92
CA ILE A 264 15.86 3.89 1.04
C ILE A 264 15.52 3.05 2.29
N PRO A 265 14.92 3.66 3.33
CA PRO A 265 14.49 2.92 4.51
C PRO A 265 13.46 1.83 4.16
N PRO A 266 13.48 0.65 4.80
CA PRO A 266 12.53 -0.43 4.51
C PRO A 266 11.05 -0.03 4.60
N ARG A 267 10.68 0.79 5.61
CA ARG A 267 9.33 1.33 5.76
C ARG A 267 8.94 2.24 4.59
N THR A 268 9.89 3.02 4.05
CA THR A 268 9.66 3.89 2.89
C THR A 268 9.45 3.07 1.63
N LEU A 269 10.26 2.03 1.39
CA LEU A 269 10.09 1.14 0.25
C LEU A 269 8.74 0.43 0.29
N ARG A 270 8.32 -0.07 1.46
CA ARG A 270 7.01 -0.67 1.63
C ARG A 270 5.87 0.29 1.33
N ARG A 271 5.91 1.52 1.87
CA ARG A 271 4.91 2.56 1.56
C ARG A 271 4.87 2.90 0.08
N LEU A 272 6.02 2.93 -0.59
CA LEU A 272 6.09 3.17 -2.02
C LEU A 272 5.35 2.08 -2.81
N VAL A 273 5.58 0.80 -2.46
CA VAL A 273 4.88 -0.34 -3.09
C VAL A 273 3.38 -0.29 -2.78
N GLU A 274 2.99 -0.01 -1.54
CA GLU A 274 1.58 0.19 -1.15
C GLU A 274 0.92 1.30 -1.99
N SER A 275 1.54 2.46 -2.12
CA SER A 275 1.04 3.56 -2.97
C SER A 275 1.01 3.22 -4.45
N ALA A 276 1.97 2.42 -4.95
CA ALA A 276 1.95 1.96 -6.34
C ALA A 276 0.75 1.04 -6.59
N LEU A 277 0.47 0.11 -5.67
CA LEU A 277 -0.69 -0.78 -5.74
C LEU A 277 -2.00 0.02 -5.72
N GLU A 278 -2.15 0.95 -4.78
CA GLU A 278 -3.33 1.83 -4.69
C GLU A 278 -3.53 2.70 -5.94
N SER A 279 -2.46 3.01 -6.67
CA SER A 279 -2.54 3.87 -7.85
C SER A 279 -2.93 3.13 -9.13
N CYS A 280 -2.62 1.84 -9.28
CA CYS A 280 -2.72 1.18 -10.58
C CYS A 280 -2.96 -0.33 -10.57
N VAL A 281 -3.05 -1.02 -9.43
CA VAL A 281 -3.10 -2.50 -9.44
C VAL A 281 -4.29 -3.06 -10.23
N ASP A 282 -5.40 -2.33 -10.32
CA ASP A 282 -6.61 -2.77 -11.04
C ASP A 282 -6.50 -2.62 -12.57
N VAL A 283 -5.43 -2.03 -13.08
CA VAL A 283 -5.14 -1.98 -14.53
C VAL A 283 -4.46 -3.26 -15.02
N VAL A 284 -3.86 -4.04 -14.13
CA VAL A 284 -3.02 -5.20 -14.46
C VAL A 284 -3.86 -6.28 -15.15
N GLU A 285 -3.48 -6.64 -16.37
CA GLU A 285 -4.16 -7.66 -17.16
C GLU A 285 -3.70 -9.09 -16.81
N GLY A 286 -4.62 -10.04 -16.91
CA GLY A 286 -4.31 -11.45 -16.72
C GLY A 286 -3.89 -12.12 -18.03
N HIS A 287 -2.67 -12.65 -18.07
CA HIS A 287 -2.17 -13.35 -19.27
C HIS A 287 -2.67 -14.80 -19.38
N LEU A 288 -3.33 -15.33 -18.35
CA LEU A 288 -3.89 -16.67 -18.39
C LEU A 288 -5.13 -16.73 -19.30
N PRO A 289 -5.25 -17.73 -20.20
CA PRO A 289 -6.46 -17.94 -20.98
C PRO A 289 -7.66 -18.21 -20.06
N SER A 290 -8.86 -17.75 -20.44
CA SER A 290 -10.06 -17.90 -19.59
C SER A 290 -10.36 -19.36 -19.29
N ALA A 291 -10.18 -20.27 -20.26
CA ALA A 291 -10.34 -21.71 -20.06
C ALA A 291 -9.46 -22.31 -18.94
N PHE A 292 -8.34 -21.67 -18.58
CA PHE A 292 -7.50 -22.10 -17.45
C PHE A 292 -7.95 -21.52 -16.12
N VAL A 293 -8.62 -20.36 -16.13
CA VAL A 293 -9.13 -19.69 -14.94
C VAL A 293 -10.53 -20.21 -14.59
N ASP A 294 -11.35 -20.48 -15.59
CA ASP A 294 -12.72 -20.95 -15.43
C ASP A 294 -12.76 -22.29 -14.68
N GLY A 295 -13.49 -22.34 -13.57
CA GLY A 295 -13.64 -23.52 -12.72
C GLY A 295 -12.44 -23.82 -11.80
N ARG A 296 -11.37 -23.02 -11.85
CA ARG A 296 -10.26 -23.05 -10.89
C ARG A 296 -10.37 -21.78 -10.07
N ALA A 297 -10.48 -21.87 -8.75
CA ALA A 297 -10.62 -20.71 -7.86
C ALA A 297 -9.32 -19.86 -7.78
N LEU A 298 -8.79 -19.46 -8.93
CA LEU A 298 -7.60 -18.64 -9.09
C LEU A 298 -7.98 -17.17 -8.90
N PRO A 299 -7.22 -16.42 -8.08
CA PRO A 299 -7.47 -15.00 -7.90
C PRO A 299 -7.19 -14.22 -9.20
N GLU A 300 -7.86 -13.09 -9.35
CA GLU A 300 -7.49 -12.11 -10.38
C GLU A 300 -6.06 -11.57 -10.12
N PRO A 301 -5.32 -11.13 -11.15
CA PRO A 301 -3.96 -10.64 -10.99
C PRO A 301 -3.84 -9.53 -9.93
N ALA A 302 -4.79 -8.60 -9.93
CA ALA A 302 -4.81 -7.51 -8.97
C ALA A 302 -4.94 -8.01 -7.52
N ASP A 303 -5.82 -8.98 -7.30
CA ASP A 303 -6.03 -9.59 -5.97
C ASP A 303 -4.82 -10.43 -5.54
N ALA A 304 -4.20 -11.14 -6.47
CA ALA A 304 -2.97 -11.88 -6.21
C ALA A 304 -1.85 -10.94 -5.74
N LEU A 305 -1.64 -9.82 -6.44
CA LEU A 305 -0.65 -8.81 -6.07
C LEU A 305 -0.97 -8.19 -4.70
N ARG A 306 -2.23 -7.77 -4.46
CA ARG A 306 -2.65 -7.27 -3.15
C ARG A 306 -2.33 -8.24 -2.02
N ARG A 307 -2.66 -9.53 -2.19
CA ARG A 307 -2.42 -10.56 -1.17
C ARG A 307 -0.94 -10.82 -0.92
N VAL A 308 -0.12 -10.77 -1.97
CA VAL A 308 1.34 -10.93 -1.83
C VAL A 308 1.94 -9.76 -1.06
N HIS A 309 1.54 -8.51 -1.34
CA HIS A 309 2.12 -7.34 -0.67
C HIS A 309 1.50 -7.03 0.70
N ALA A 310 0.22 -7.32 0.87
CA ALA A 310 -0.54 -7.14 2.10
C ALA A 310 -1.36 -8.41 2.39
N PRO A 311 -0.72 -9.46 2.94
CA PRO A 311 -1.39 -10.69 3.26
C PRO A 311 -2.54 -10.47 4.26
N PRO A 312 -3.70 -11.10 4.04
CA PRO A 312 -4.81 -11.02 4.98
C PRO A 312 -4.43 -11.74 6.29
N ARG A 313 -5.24 -11.54 7.33
CA ARG A 313 -4.94 -12.05 8.67
C ARG A 313 -5.02 -13.56 8.80
N ASP A 314 -5.72 -14.21 7.90
CA ASP A 314 -5.94 -15.66 7.81
C ASP A 314 -4.98 -16.36 6.85
N ALA A 315 -4.01 -15.63 6.28
CA ALA A 315 -2.93 -16.18 5.47
C ALA A 315 -1.90 -16.99 6.27
#